data_AF-Q7MEB2-F1
#
_entry.id   AF-Q7MEB2-F1
#
_cell.length_a   1.000
_cell.length_b   1.000
_cell.length_c   1.000
_cell.angle_alpha   90.00
_cell.angle_beta   90.00
_cell.angle_gamma   90.00
#
_symmetry.space_group_name_H-M   'P 1'
#
loop_
_entity.id
_entity.type
_entity.pdbx_description
1 polymer ?
#
loop_
_entity_poly.entity_id
_entity_poly.type
_entity_poly.pdbx_seq_one_letter_code
_entity_poly.pdbx_strand_id
1 'polypeptide(L)'
;MSSPRLRVQFETLFQHFDGKNSDVQLEDITEILFCTRRNARIVLNKLEEEGWIEWHPAAGRGKLSQLIFKRSKADVSENLAKRYLEEGKIGQALEVLDSDAAKLTQVIQGYLGLQHREGEQVVRLPYYRPLSMLNPHLQMRRTEIHIARQIFSGLTKLDDNDVLQPDLAHTWEMRSAKHWRFYLRPGVRFHNGELLTTDMVIESLLELRRLNLFSHLQSVTTPSPWVVDIHLFKDDFHLPLALSESQAKILLPERLRSEDYHIRPVGTGPYMVQSNDDKRLILRAFDGYFGFRPLLDQVEVWVIDEAYSSMVYPSLSKPIMDASSLSDEVELDPGCTFLLLNKRSGVAKDPRWAEFLASVLNGYQLFSYVPQEKVIELGLLQAFGIKPGWIDLYPKPNIEPPTELERISVAYQAQHPMFPVIAKTIKTILKRYHIDVDFVKYDASLQEPECVDVWIKAMGIATNRDDALAGWLLDYSNIESMSTDGDFARWSQLVDLWREGGCEEFPAREIGRQLVRSCQVIPMFHCWLGVNKDHSGALQNAKCNALGWFDFSQVWVKPELDN
;
A
#
# COMPACT_ATOMS: atom_id res chain seq x y z
N MET A 1 23.91 29.40 -4.32
CA MET A 1 23.42 29.43 -5.72
C MET A 1 22.58 28.18 -5.85
N SER A 2 21.38 28.28 -6.38
CA SER A 2 20.51 27.11 -6.53
C SER A 2 21.11 26.17 -7.58
N SER A 3 20.96 24.86 -7.36
CA SER A 3 21.45 23.81 -8.26
C SER A 3 21.06 24.01 -9.75
N PRO A 4 19.84 24.48 -10.10
CA PRO A 4 19.44 24.67 -11.49
C PRO A 4 20.28 25.72 -12.23
N ARG A 5 20.64 26.83 -11.57
CA ARG A 5 21.42 27.89 -12.20
C ARG A 5 22.86 27.45 -12.45
N LEU A 6 23.41 26.69 -11.50
CA LEU A 6 24.76 26.14 -11.62
C LEU A 6 24.84 25.11 -12.76
N ARG A 7 23.80 24.28 -12.95
CA ARG A 7 23.67 23.37 -14.09
C ARG A 7 23.71 24.11 -15.43
N VAL A 8 22.89 25.15 -15.61
CA VAL A 8 22.88 25.92 -16.87
C VAL A 8 24.26 26.50 -17.18
N GLN A 9 24.98 26.98 -16.15
CA GLN A 9 26.34 27.50 -16.31
C GLN A 9 27.33 26.41 -16.71
N PHE A 10 27.24 25.22 -16.10
CA PHE A 10 28.02 24.06 -16.52
C PHE A 10 27.75 23.68 -17.97
N GLU A 11 26.47 23.56 -18.37
CA GLU A 11 26.08 23.18 -19.73
C GLU A 11 26.56 24.20 -20.76
N THR A 12 26.49 25.50 -20.43
CA THR A 12 26.99 26.58 -21.30
C THR A 12 28.49 26.42 -21.56
N LEU A 13 29.28 26.14 -20.51
CA LEU A 13 30.71 25.87 -20.65
C LEU A 13 30.97 24.57 -21.42
N PHE A 14 30.29 23.48 -21.04
CA PHE A 14 30.47 22.16 -21.65
C PHE A 14 30.17 22.20 -23.15
N GLN A 15 29.09 22.89 -23.56
CA GLN A 15 28.71 23.05 -24.96
C GLN A 15 29.68 23.93 -25.73
N HIS A 16 30.19 25.00 -25.13
CA HIS A 16 31.18 25.89 -25.77
C HIS A 16 32.50 25.15 -26.04
N PHE A 17 32.96 24.32 -25.10
CA PHE A 17 34.21 23.58 -25.21
C PHE A 17 34.05 22.15 -25.76
N ASP A 18 32.87 21.77 -26.24
CA ASP A 18 32.58 20.43 -26.78
C ASP A 18 32.98 19.29 -25.81
N GLY A 19 32.85 19.54 -24.50
CA GLY A 19 33.23 18.63 -23.41
C GLY A 19 34.74 18.36 -23.28
N LYS A 20 35.60 19.08 -24.01
CA LYS A 20 37.06 18.86 -24.02
C LYS A 20 37.77 19.70 -22.97
N ASN A 21 38.72 19.08 -22.28
CA ASN A 21 39.63 19.78 -21.39
C ASN A 21 40.37 20.86 -22.18
N SER A 22 40.41 22.07 -21.64
CA SER A 22 40.83 23.25 -22.38
C SER A 22 41.68 24.18 -21.52
N ASP A 23 42.73 24.73 -22.14
CA ASP A 23 43.51 25.84 -21.60
C ASP A 23 42.78 27.16 -21.95
N VAL A 24 42.34 27.92 -20.95
CA VAL A 24 41.43 29.05 -21.10
C VAL A 24 41.85 30.27 -20.28
N GLN A 25 41.56 31.49 -20.75
CA GLN A 25 41.67 32.68 -19.92
C GLN A 25 40.41 32.87 -19.08
N LEU A 26 40.54 33.54 -17.94
CA LEU A 26 39.40 33.86 -17.10
C LEU A 26 38.44 34.84 -17.81
N GLU A 27 38.97 35.68 -18.69
CA GLU A 27 38.22 36.57 -19.58
C GLU A 27 37.27 35.77 -20.50
N ASP A 28 37.73 34.67 -21.10
CA ASP A 28 36.91 33.82 -21.98
C ASP A 28 35.71 33.25 -21.21
N ILE A 29 35.94 32.80 -19.97
CA ILE A 29 34.86 32.30 -19.09
C ILE A 29 33.85 33.40 -18.75
N THR A 30 34.31 34.65 -18.53
CA THR A 30 33.39 35.77 -18.26
C THR A 30 32.53 36.14 -19.45
N GLU A 31 33.06 36.02 -20.66
CA GLU A 31 32.31 36.25 -21.90
C GLU A 31 31.27 35.14 -22.13
N ILE A 32 31.68 33.87 -22.02
CA ILE A 32 30.79 32.71 -22.20
C ILE A 32 29.62 32.73 -21.21
N LEU A 33 29.89 33.03 -19.93
CA LEU A 33 28.88 33.04 -18.88
C LEU A 33 28.17 34.40 -18.70
N PHE A 34 28.50 35.40 -19.52
CA PHE A 34 27.99 36.78 -19.44
C PHE A 34 28.01 37.34 -18.00
N CYS A 35 29.15 37.24 -17.31
CA CYS A 35 29.24 37.65 -15.90
C CYS A 35 30.57 38.30 -15.52
N THR A 36 30.65 38.89 -14.32
CA THR A 36 31.89 39.54 -13.83
C THR A 36 32.96 38.50 -13.49
N ARG A 37 34.25 38.89 -13.54
CA ARG A 37 35.37 38.00 -13.12
C ARG A 37 35.19 37.41 -11.72
N ARG A 38 34.66 38.21 -10.80
CA ARG A 38 34.35 37.76 -9.43
C ARG A 38 33.30 36.65 -9.46
N ASN A 39 32.24 36.83 -10.24
CA ASN A 39 31.17 35.83 -10.34
C ASN A 39 31.64 34.56 -11.06
N ALA A 40 32.42 34.67 -12.14
CA ALA A 40 33.00 33.54 -12.84
C ALA A 40 33.83 32.65 -11.90
N ARG A 41 34.69 33.24 -11.06
CA ARG A 41 35.44 32.49 -10.03
C ARG A 41 34.52 31.78 -9.03
N ILE A 42 33.46 32.44 -8.56
CA ILE A 42 32.50 31.82 -7.64
C ILE A 42 31.78 30.64 -8.31
N VAL A 43 31.43 30.77 -9.59
CA VAL A 43 30.80 29.68 -10.36
C VAL A 43 31.76 28.51 -10.53
N LEU A 44 32.99 28.76 -10.99
CA LEU A 44 34.01 27.72 -11.18
C LEU A 44 34.31 26.96 -9.88
N ASN A 45 34.51 27.68 -8.76
CA ASN A 45 34.72 27.04 -7.46
C ASN A 45 33.54 26.16 -7.06
N LYS A 46 32.30 26.55 -7.33
CA LYS A 46 31.13 25.73 -7.00
C LYS A 46 30.97 24.52 -7.90
N LEU A 47 31.29 24.66 -9.18
CA LEU A 47 31.33 23.54 -10.11
C LEU A 47 32.40 22.52 -9.69
N GLU A 48 33.52 22.99 -9.14
CA GLU A 48 34.58 22.16 -8.57
C GLU A 48 34.18 21.53 -7.21
N GLU A 49 33.52 22.28 -6.31
CA GLU A 49 32.96 21.75 -5.06
C GLU A 49 31.94 20.61 -5.30
N GLU A 50 31.15 20.70 -6.37
CA GLU A 50 30.24 19.64 -6.82
C GLU A 50 30.95 18.50 -7.58
N GLY A 51 32.25 18.66 -7.86
CA GLY A 51 33.08 17.67 -8.58
C GLY A 51 32.75 17.53 -10.07
N TRP A 52 32.09 18.52 -10.68
CA TRP A 52 31.72 18.48 -12.11
C TRP A 52 32.90 18.87 -13.01
N ILE A 53 33.75 19.77 -12.50
CA ILE A 53 34.99 20.20 -13.14
C ILE A 53 36.15 20.15 -12.15
N GLU A 54 37.36 20.28 -12.68
CA GLU A 54 38.57 20.59 -11.92
C GLU A 54 39.18 21.85 -12.54
N TRP A 55 39.53 22.83 -11.69
CA TRP A 55 39.93 24.16 -12.13
C TRP A 55 41.31 24.52 -11.58
N HIS A 56 42.30 24.69 -12.46
CA HIS A 56 43.65 25.11 -12.08
C HIS A 56 43.93 26.55 -12.55
N PRO A 57 43.78 27.55 -11.67
CA PRO A 57 44.00 28.94 -12.03
C PRO A 57 45.48 29.24 -12.25
N ALA A 58 45.82 29.91 -13.34
CA ALA A 58 47.16 30.43 -13.59
C ALA A 58 47.26 31.93 -13.27
N ALA A 59 48.28 32.32 -12.49
CA ALA A 59 48.53 33.72 -12.13
C ALA A 59 49.50 34.40 -13.12
N GLY A 60 49.03 35.43 -13.82
CA GLY A 60 49.83 36.28 -14.72
C GLY A 60 49.05 36.72 -15.96
N ARG A 61 49.36 37.92 -16.49
CA ARG A 61 48.72 38.44 -17.73
C ARG A 61 49.02 37.49 -18.90
N GLY A 62 47.98 36.99 -19.56
CA GLY A 62 48.10 36.12 -20.73
C GLY A 62 48.44 34.65 -20.44
N LYS A 63 48.50 34.22 -19.18
CA LYS A 63 48.65 32.80 -18.84
C LYS A 63 47.30 32.09 -18.88
N LEU A 64 47.29 30.91 -19.47
CA LEU A 64 46.10 30.06 -19.57
C LEU A 64 45.92 29.26 -18.27
N SER A 65 44.69 29.25 -17.76
CA SER A 65 44.23 28.38 -16.68
C SER A 65 43.68 27.09 -17.27
N GLN A 66 43.71 25.99 -16.52
CA GLN A 66 43.18 24.71 -17.00
C GLN A 66 41.76 24.48 -16.48
N LEU A 67 40.86 24.19 -17.42
CA LEU A 67 39.50 23.70 -17.15
C LEU A 67 39.41 22.24 -17.60
N ILE A 68 39.17 21.35 -16.64
CA ILE A 68 39.03 19.90 -16.88
C ILE A 68 37.60 19.50 -16.56
N PHE A 69 36.90 18.87 -17.50
CA PHE A 69 35.56 18.33 -17.27
C PHE A 69 35.67 16.92 -16.65
N LYS A 70 35.06 16.71 -15.49
CA LYS A 70 35.08 15.41 -14.76
C LYS A 70 33.78 14.62 -14.94
N ARG A 71 32.73 15.27 -15.47
CA ARG A 71 31.38 14.73 -15.67
C ARG A 71 30.82 15.16 -17.02
N SER A 72 29.91 14.35 -17.58
CA SER A 72 29.14 14.70 -18.77
C SER A 72 27.91 15.54 -18.43
N LYS A 73 27.28 16.18 -19.44
CA LYS A 73 25.97 16.83 -19.27
C LYS A 73 24.89 15.85 -18.76
N ALA A 74 24.92 14.61 -19.26
CA ALA A 74 23.99 13.57 -18.82
C ALA A 74 24.21 13.24 -17.34
N ASP A 75 25.46 13.01 -16.92
CA ASP A 75 25.80 12.64 -15.53
C ASP A 75 25.35 13.73 -14.54
N VAL A 76 25.58 15.01 -14.86
CA VAL A 76 25.18 16.14 -14.02
C VAL A 76 23.66 16.20 -13.89
N SER A 77 22.94 15.99 -15.00
CA SER A 77 21.47 16.01 -15.03
C SER A 77 20.88 14.84 -14.26
N GLU A 78 21.38 13.62 -14.46
CA GLU A 78 20.93 12.42 -13.74
C GLU A 78 21.18 12.51 -12.23
N ASN A 79 22.36 12.96 -11.80
CA ASN A 79 22.66 13.09 -10.38
C ASN A 79 21.78 14.14 -9.70
N LEU A 80 21.52 15.25 -10.39
CA LEU A 80 20.62 16.28 -9.87
C LEU A 80 19.16 15.80 -9.85
N ALA A 81 18.73 15.04 -10.85
CA ALA A 81 17.43 14.39 -10.86
C ALA A 81 17.29 13.40 -9.68
N LYS A 82 18.31 12.59 -9.39
CA LYS A 82 18.34 11.71 -8.20
C LYS A 82 18.19 12.48 -6.89
N ARG A 83 18.92 13.60 -6.71
CA ARG A 83 18.74 14.47 -5.53
C ARG A 83 17.32 15.02 -5.44
N TYR A 84 16.72 15.40 -6.57
CA TYR A 84 15.33 15.85 -6.57
C TYR A 84 14.35 14.74 -6.23
N LEU A 85 14.59 13.50 -6.67
CA LEU A 85 13.80 12.34 -6.24
C LEU A 85 13.92 12.11 -4.73
N GLU A 86 15.12 12.22 -4.15
CA GLU A 86 15.34 12.13 -2.69
C GLU A 86 14.58 13.21 -1.90
N GLU A 87 14.41 14.39 -2.51
CA GLU A 87 13.63 15.48 -1.96
C GLU A 87 12.12 15.38 -2.25
N GLY A 88 11.68 14.35 -2.98
CA GLY A 88 10.28 14.17 -3.43
C GLY A 88 9.84 15.16 -4.51
N LYS A 89 10.78 15.82 -5.21
CA LYS A 89 10.54 16.89 -6.20
C LYS A 89 10.62 16.35 -7.63
N ILE A 90 9.70 15.45 -7.99
CA ILE A 90 9.70 14.76 -9.30
C ILE A 90 9.59 15.75 -10.47
N GLY A 91 8.78 16.81 -10.36
CA GLY A 91 8.70 17.85 -11.40
C GLY A 91 10.05 18.50 -11.70
N GLN A 92 10.85 18.77 -10.66
CA GLN A 92 12.20 19.32 -10.81
C GLN A 92 13.18 18.28 -11.34
N ALA A 93 13.00 16.99 -10.99
CA ALA A 93 13.76 15.90 -11.58
C ALA A 93 13.50 15.78 -13.09
N LEU A 94 12.23 15.88 -13.51
CA LEU A 94 11.82 15.85 -14.92
C LEU A 94 12.34 17.07 -15.69
N GLU A 95 12.20 18.27 -15.14
CA GLU A 95 12.78 19.50 -15.72
C GLU A 95 14.29 19.37 -15.91
N VAL A 96 14.98 18.74 -14.94
CA VAL A 96 16.40 18.52 -15.05
C VAL A 96 16.79 17.51 -16.13
N LEU A 97 15.87 16.63 -16.50
CA LEU A 97 16.06 15.67 -17.58
C LEU A 97 15.47 16.17 -18.91
N ASP A 98 15.41 17.49 -19.09
CA ASP A 98 14.91 18.16 -20.30
C ASP A 98 13.45 17.80 -20.63
N SER A 99 12.64 17.55 -19.60
CA SER A 99 11.25 17.08 -19.71
C SER A 99 11.08 15.73 -20.44
N ASP A 100 12.13 14.93 -20.45
CA ASP A 100 12.14 13.59 -21.04
C ASP A 100 11.67 12.53 -20.02
N ALA A 101 10.44 12.05 -20.20
CA ALA A 101 9.85 11.02 -19.33
C ALA A 101 10.61 9.69 -19.39
N ALA A 102 11.24 9.34 -20.53
CA ALA A 102 12.00 8.10 -20.65
C ALA A 102 13.29 8.14 -19.84
N LYS A 103 14.01 9.28 -19.86
CA LYS A 103 15.17 9.49 -18.99
C LYS A 103 14.80 9.51 -17.52
N LEU A 104 13.67 10.14 -17.16
CA LEU A 104 13.18 10.11 -15.79
C LEU A 104 12.90 8.68 -15.34
N THR A 105 12.31 7.86 -16.20
CA THR A 105 12.07 6.44 -15.94
C THR A 105 13.37 5.70 -15.67
N GLN A 106 14.40 5.90 -16.48
CA GLN A 106 15.72 5.26 -16.27
C GLN A 106 16.36 5.69 -14.95
N VAL A 107 16.29 6.98 -14.61
CA VAL A 107 16.83 7.48 -13.34
C VAL A 107 16.04 6.91 -12.15
N ILE A 108 14.72 6.85 -12.25
CA ILE A 108 13.85 6.23 -11.25
C ILE A 108 14.18 4.73 -11.10
N GLN A 109 14.37 3.99 -12.20
CA GLN A 109 14.72 2.58 -12.16
C GLN A 109 16.08 2.33 -11.46
N GLY A 110 17.08 3.17 -11.72
CA GLY A 110 18.37 3.08 -11.02
C GLY A 110 18.35 3.60 -9.57
N TYR A 111 17.31 4.36 -9.20
CA TYR A 111 17.11 4.89 -7.85
C TYR A 111 16.29 3.95 -6.96
N LEU A 112 15.35 3.22 -7.56
CA LEU A 112 14.50 2.22 -6.92
C LEU A 112 15.20 0.86 -6.84
N GLY A 113 14.55 -0.11 -6.19
CA GLY A 113 15.08 -1.46 -6.03
C GLY A 113 16.17 -1.53 -4.96
N LEU A 114 17.08 -2.49 -5.12
CA LEU A 114 18.13 -2.76 -4.14
C LEU A 114 19.27 -1.75 -4.24
N GLN A 115 19.69 -1.21 -3.10
CA GLN A 115 20.81 -0.31 -2.92
C GLN A 115 21.71 -0.83 -1.79
N HIS A 116 23.03 -0.73 -1.99
CA HIS A 116 24.00 -0.96 -0.92
C HIS A 116 24.47 0.41 -0.40
N ARG A 117 24.12 0.76 0.83
CA ARG A 117 24.54 2.02 1.45
C ARG A 117 25.37 1.73 2.70
N GLU A 118 26.66 2.08 2.66
CA GLU A 118 27.56 1.91 3.82
C GLU A 118 27.62 0.46 4.38
N GLY A 119 27.37 -0.53 3.51
CA GLY A 119 27.30 -1.95 3.90
C GLY A 119 25.90 -2.43 4.30
N GLU A 120 24.90 -1.55 4.39
CA GLU A 120 23.49 -1.91 4.63
C GLU A 120 22.79 -2.27 3.30
N GLN A 121 21.92 -3.28 3.34
CA GLN A 121 21.01 -3.66 2.26
C GLN A 121 19.70 -2.87 2.38
N VAL A 122 19.47 -1.97 1.43
CA VAL A 122 18.29 -1.09 1.39
C VAL A 122 17.45 -1.39 0.16
N VAL A 123 16.14 -1.57 0.33
CA VAL A 123 15.21 -1.71 -0.80
C VAL A 123 14.31 -0.49 -0.90
N ARG A 124 14.23 0.12 -2.09
CA ARG A 124 13.40 1.29 -2.39
C ARG A 124 12.22 0.90 -3.28
N LEU A 125 11.01 1.07 -2.75
CA LEU A 125 9.76 0.70 -3.39
C LEU A 125 8.95 1.95 -3.71
N PRO A 126 8.46 2.13 -4.95
CA PRO A 126 7.61 3.26 -5.30
C PRO A 126 6.17 3.01 -4.85
N TYR A 127 5.45 4.08 -4.54
CA TYR A 127 4.03 4.01 -4.23
C TYR A 127 3.32 5.34 -4.52
N TYR A 128 2.04 5.30 -4.90
CA TYR A 128 1.32 6.47 -5.44
C TYR A 128 0.89 7.51 -4.39
N ARG A 129 1.01 7.21 -3.08
CA ARG A 129 0.53 8.08 -1.99
C ARG A 129 1.25 7.88 -0.66
N PRO A 130 1.16 8.82 0.28
CA PRO A 130 1.61 8.60 1.66
C PRO A 130 0.86 7.48 2.39
N LEU A 131 1.55 6.84 3.35
CA LEU A 131 1.03 5.74 4.18
C LEU A 131 0.84 6.21 5.63
N SER A 132 -0.15 7.06 5.85
CA SER A 132 -0.33 7.81 7.11
C SER A 132 -1.16 7.08 8.19
N MET A 133 -1.68 5.87 7.93
CA MET A 133 -2.54 5.12 8.86
C MET A 133 -2.03 3.69 9.12
N LEU A 134 -1.04 3.56 9.99
CA LEU A 134 -0.37 2.30 10.36
C LEU A 134 -0.83 1.75 11.72
N ASN A 135 -1.95 2.24 12.27
CA ASN A 135 -2.50 1.73 13.53
C ASN A 135 -3.46 0.54 13.25
N PRO A 136 -3.13 -0.68 13.71
CA PRO A 136 -3.98 -1.84 13.42
C PRO A 136 -5.36 -1.79 14.08
N HIS A 137 -5.53 -0.95 15.11
CA HIS A 137 -6.81 -0.73 15.78
C HIS A 137 -7.73 0.25 15.04
N LEU A 138 -7.29 0.82 13.92
CA LEU A 138 -8.05 1.72 13.05
C LEU A 138 -8.24 1.10 11.66
N GLN A 139 -9.11 1.69 10.83
CA GLN A 139 -9.32 1.21 9.47
C GLN A 139 -8.07 1.45 8.60
N MET A 140 -7.50 0.37 8.10
CA MET A 140 -6.33 0.37 7.22
C MET A 140 -6.72 -0.10 5.81
N ARG A 141 -6.01 0.39 4.78
CA ARG A 141 -6.11 -0.18 3.42
C ARG A 141 -5.10 -1.33 3.28
N ARG A 142 -5.20 -2.09 2.18
CA ARG A 142 -4.36 -3.29 1.95
C ARG A 142 -2.85 -3.07 2.19
N THR A 143 -2.31 -1.95 1.74
CA THR A 143 -0.88 -1.64 1.91
C THR A 143 -0.54 -1.37 3.36
N GLU A 144 -1.34 -0.58 4.07
CA GLU A 144 -1.16 -0.34 5.51
C GLU A 144 -1.31 -1.64 6.31
N ILE A 145 -2.21 -2.54 5.93
CA ILE A 145 -2.31 -3.89 6.52
C ILE A 145 -1.00 -4.65 6.33
N HIS A 146 -0.41 -4.62 5.14
CA HIS A 146 0.87 -5.28 4.87
C HIS A 146 1.99 -4.70 5.74
N ILE A 147 2.12 -3.36 5.77
CA ILE A 147 3.12 -2.67 6.57
C ILE A 147 2.93 -2.94 8.07
N ALA A 148 1.69 -2.94 8.57
CA ALA A 148 1.39 -3.25 9.97
C ALA A 148 1.84 -4.67 10.36
N ARG A 149 1.75 -5.66 9.46
CA ARG A 149 2.27 -7.02 9.71
C ARG A 149 3.80 -7.07 9.86
N GLN A 150 4.52 -6.09 9.32
CA GLN A 150 5.97 -5.95 9.49
C GLN A 150 6.35 -5.25 10.80
N ILE A 151 5.47 -4.39 11.30
CA ILE A 151 5.70 -3.57 12.50
C ILE A 151 5.25 -4.28 13.79
N PHE A 152 4.18 -5.07 13.71
CA PHE A 152 3.54 -5.65 14.89
C PHE A 152 3.49 -7.17 14.86
N SER A 153 3.64 -7.76 16.04
CA SER A 153 3.38 -9.19 16.27
C SER A 153 2.06 -9.40 17.01
N GLY A 154 1.41 -10.54 16.75
CA GLY A 154 0.19 -10.98 17.44
C GLY A 154 0.47 -12.16 18.36
N LEU A 155 -0.56 -12.72 18.99
CA LEU A 155 -0.39 -14.01 19.68
C LEU A 155 -0.04 -15.12 18.68
N THR A 156 -0.71 -15.09 17.52
CA THR A 156 -0.53 -16.00 16.40
C THR A 156 -0.36 -15.21 15.10
N LYS A 157 0.08 -15.88 14.04
CA LYS A 157 0.19 -15.30 12.69
C LYS A 157 -0.07 -16.37 11.63
N LEU A 158 -0.29 -15.92 10.40
CA LEU A 158 -0.25 -16.80 9.23
C LEU A 158 1.11 -16.64 8.54
N ASP A 159 1.67 -17.72 8.02
CA ASP A 159 2.83 -17.70 7.14
C ASP A 159 2.45 -17.44 5.68
N ASP A 160 3.44 -17.44 4.78
CA ASP A 160 3.25 -17.20 3.34
C ASP A 160 2.42 -18.27 2.62
N ASN A 161 2.13 -19.40 3.28
CA ASN A 161 1.25 -20.45 2.78
C ASN A 161 -0.12 -20.41 3.46
N ASP A 162 -0.46 -19.32 4.15
CA ASP A 162 -1.70 -19.15 4.91
C ASP A 162 -1.92 -20.24 5.97
N VAL A 163 -0.81 -20.78 6.52
CA VAL A 163 -0.84 -21.74 7.62
C VAL A 163 -0.64 -21.01 8.94
N LEU A 164 -1.45 -21.39 9.95
CA LEU A 164 -1.39 -20.80 11.28
C LEU A 164 -0.12 -21.19 12.02
N GLN A 165 0.61 -20.18 12.49
CA GLN A 165 1.88 -20.31 13.18
C GLN A 165 1.87 -19.58 14.54
N PRO A 166 2.70 -20.03 15.50
CA PRO A 166 3.07 -19.25 16.68
C PRO A 166 3.72 -17.92 16.34
N ASP A 167 3.49 -16.91 17.19
CA ASP A 167 4.13 -15.60 17.10
C ASP A 167 4.61 -15.17 18.50
N LEU A 168 3.98 -14.18 19.15
CA LEU A 168 4.28 -13.83 20.55
C LEU A 168 3.95 -14.97 21.52
N ALA A 169 2.86 -15.70 21.25
CA ALA A 169 2.63 -16.98 21.90
C ALA A 169 3.42 -18.04 21.16
N HIS A 170 4.31 -18.76 21.87
CA HIS A 170 5.10 -19.83 21.26
C HIS A 170 4.30 -21.14 21.13
N THR A 171 3.21 -21.27 21.88
CA THR A 171 2.21 -22.35 21.76
C THR A 171 0.91 -21.95 22.46
N TRP A 172 -0.16 -22.70 22.21
CA TRP A 172 -1.46 -22.52 22.84
C TRP A 172 -2.20 -23.86 23.00
N GLU A 173 -3.19 -23.90 23.89
CA GLU A 173 -4.05 -25.06 24.10
C GLU A 173 -5.52 -24.64 24.22
N MET A 174 -6.40 -25.44 23.62
CA MET A 174 -7.84 -25.34 23.83
C MET A 174 -8.19 -26.11 25.10
N ARG A 175 -8.59 -25.42 26.17
CA ARG A 175 -9.05 -26.06 27.42
C ARG A 175 -10.52 -26.47 27.31
N SER A 176 -11.30 -25.66 26.60
CA SER A 176 -12.65 -25.95 26.10
C SER A 176 -12.95 -25.00 24.93
N ALA A 177 -14.11 -25.16 24.27
CA ALA A 177 -14.53 -24.26 23.19
C ALA A 177 -14.68 -22.78 23.64
N LYS A 178 -14.80 -22.52 24.95
CA LYS A 178 -14.90 -21.18 25.54
C LYS A 178 -13.67 -20.75 26.35
N HIS A 179 -12.60 -21.56 26.37
CA HIS A 179 -11.41 -21.30 27.17
C HIS A 179 -10.15 -21.71 26.43
N TRP A 180 -9.35 -20.72 26.07
CA TRP A 180 -8.07 -20.90 25.40
C TRP A 180 -6.94 -20.38 26.28
N ARG A 181 -5.83 -21.10 26.30
CA ARG A 181 -4.60 -20.70 27.01
C ARG A 181 -3.46 -20.51 26.02
N PHE A 182 -2.76 -19.39 26.14
CA PHE A 182 -1.61 -19.02 25.31
C PHE A 182 -0.37 -18.86 26.19
N TYR A 183 0.76 -19.39 25.72
CA TYR A 183 2.05 -19.32 26.42
C TYR A 183 2.98 -18.34 25.69
N LEU A 184 3.30 -17.24 26.35
CA LEU A 184 4.03 -16.10 25.79
C LEU A 184 5.55 -16.30 25.86
N ARG A 185 6.27 -15.73 24.90
CA ARG A 185 7.73 -15.62 24.95
C ARG A 185 8.15 -14.60 26.02
N PRO A 186 9.04 -14.96 26.96
CA PRO A 186 9.57 -14.00 27.92
C PRO A 186 10.61 -13.08 27.24
N GLY A 187 10.78 -11.87 27.77
CA GLY A 187 11.87 -10.98 27.36
C GLY A 187 11.66 -10.24 26.03
N VAL A 188 10.48 -10.34 25.41
CA VAL A 188 10.15 -9.59 24.19
C VAL A 188 10.11 -8.09 24.49
N ARG A 189 10.67 -7.28 23.58
CA ARG A 189 10.68 -5.82 23.70
C ARG A 189 9.94 -5.17 22.54
N PHE A 190 9.32 -4.03 22.84
CA PHE A 190 8.86 -3.10 21.83
C PHE A 190 10.06 -2.40 21.16
N HIS A 191 9.84 -1.82 19.99
CA HIS A 191 10.88 -1.10 19.22
C HIS A 191 11.54 0.04 20.01
N ASN A 192 10.83 0.63 20.98
CA ASN A 192 11.34 1.68 21.85
C ASN A 192 12.15 1.15 23.06
N GLY A 193 12.33 -0.17 23.17
CA GLY A 193 13.07 -0.82 24.25
C GLY A 193 12.24 -1.24 25.47
N GLU A 194 10.98 -0.81 25.57
CA GLU A 194 10.07 -1.22 26.65
C GLU A 194 9.85 -2.74 26.65
N LEU A 195 9.80 -3.35 27.83
CA LEU A 195 9.52 -4.78 27.96
C LEU A 195 8.03 -5.04 27.73
N LEU A 196 7.70 -5.97 26.84
CA LEU A 196 6.33 -6.46 26.69
C LEU A 196 5.96 -7.31 27.92
N THR A 197 5.06 -6.80 28.76
CA THR A 197 4.56 -7.55 29.93
C THR A 197 3.26 -8.29 29.61
N THR A 198 2.93 -9.31 30.40
CA THR A 198 1.66 -10.04 30.28
C THR A 198 0.46 -9.11 30.45
N ASP A 199 0.54 -8.10 31.32
CA ASP A 199 -0.55 -7.13 31.53
C ASP A 199 -0.81 -6.27 30.29
N MET A 200 0.24 -5.87 29.56
CA MET A 200 0.08 -5.13 28.29
C MET A 200 -0.58 -5.99 27.21
N VAL A 201 -0.26 -7.29 27.16
CA VAL A 201 -0.94 -8.23 26.26
C VAL A 201 -2.42 -8.35 26.62
N ILE A 202 -2.75 -8.47 27.91
CA ILE A 202 -4.13 -8.52 28.41
C ILE A 202 -4.89 -7.25 28.04
N GLU A 203 -4.32 -6.07 28.27
CA GLU A 203 -4.89 -4.77 27.92
C GLU A 203 -5.24 -4.71 26.42
N SER A 204 -4.28 -5.05 25.55
CA SER A 204 -4.48 -5.05 24.10
C SER A 204 -5.56 -6.05 23.65
N LEU A 205 -5.63 -7.25 24.23
CA LEU A 205 -6.65 -8.25 23.88
C LEU A 205 -8.05 -7.85 24.37
N LEU A 206 -8.15 -7.17 25.51
CA LEU A 206 -9.43 -6.69 26.03
C LEU A 206 -10.03 -5.57 25.17
N GLU A 207 -9.19 -4.78 24.48
CA GLU A 207 -9.64 -3.77 23.51
C GLU A 207 -10.35 -4.41 22.31
N LEU A 208 -10.04 -5.67 21.97
CA LEU A 208 -10.66 -6.36 20.82
C LEU A 208 -12.18 -6.53 20.97
N ARG A 209 -12.72 -6.50 22.20
CA ARG A 209 -14.17 -6.64 22.46
C ARG A 209 -15.05 -5.61 21.75
N ARG A 210 -14.48 -4.48 21.31
CA ARG A 210 -15.18 -3.45 20.52
C ARG A 210 -15.40 -3.83 19.06
N LEU A 211 -14.72 -4.88 18.59
CA LEU A 211 -14.79 -5.40 17.23
C LEU A 211 -15.79 -6.55 17.20
N ASN A 212 -16.57 -6.62 16.13
CA ASN A 212 -17.59 -7.65 15.95
C ASN A 212 -16.96 -9.05 15.94
N LEU A 213 -15.80 -9.21 15.29
CA LEU A 213 -15.04 -10.46 15.25
C LEU A 213 -14.67 -10.97 16.66
N PHE A 214 -14.52 -10.13 17.67
CA PHE A 214 -14.14 -10.54 19.04
C PHE A 214 -15.19 -10.16 20.09
N SER A 215 -16.42 -9.83 19.67
CA SER A 215 -17.51 -9.42 20.55
C SER A 215 -17.92 -10.49 21.58
N HIS A 216 -17.60 -11.76 21.33
CA HIS A 216 -17.82 -12.89 22.24
C HIS A 216 -16.71 -13.06 23.29
N LEU A 217 -15.64 -12.25 23.26
CA LEU A 217 -14.60 -12.27 24.28
C LEU A 217 -15.16 -11.78 25.62
N GLN A 218 -15.14 -12.65 26.63
CA GLN A 218 -15.66 -12.36 27.97
C GLN A 218 -14.61 -11.68 28.83
N SER A 219 -13.45 -12.31 28.99
CA SER A 219 -12.38 -11.85 29.85
C SER A 219 -11.05 -12.44 29.44
N VAL A 220 -9.97 -11.73 29.76
CA VAL A 220 -8.60 -12.21 29.61
C VAL A 220 -7.94 -12.16 30.98
N THR A 221 -7.34 -13.26 31.42
CA THR A 221 -6.70 -13.39 32.73
C THR A 221 -5.32 -14.02 32.60
N THR A 222 -4.53 -14.02 33.68
CA THR A 222 -3.21 -14.65 33.72
C THR A 222 -3.12 -15.58 34.93
N PRO A 223 -2.99 -16.91 34.74
CA PRO A 223 -2.79 -17.83 35.86
C PRO A 223 -1.34 -17.80 36.39
N SER A 224 -0.38 -17.32 35.59
CA SER A 224 1.04 -17.24 35.92
C SER A 224 1.77 -16.31 34.96
N PRO A 225 2.97 -15.78 35.29
CA PRO A 225 3.75 -14.97 34.36
C PRO A 225 3.89 -15.64 32.99
N TRP A 226 3.74 -14.87 31.92
CA TRP A 226 3.85 -15.35 30.53
C TRP A 226 2.78 -16.35 30.10
N VAL A 227 1.65 -16.43 30.81
CA VAL A 227 0.50 -17.26 30.42
C VAL A 227 -0.74 -16.39 30.38
N VAL A 228 -1.52 -16.51 29.31
CA VAL A 228 -2.76 -15.75 29.11
C VAL A 228 -3.91 -16.72 28.86
N ASP A 229 -4.96 -16.60 29.66
CA ASP A 229 -6.21 -17.33 29.50
C ASP A 229 -7.28 -16.41 28.94
N ILE A 230 -7.84 -16.76 27.78
CA ILE A 230 -8.96 -16.07 27.14
C ILE A 230 -10.23 -16.89 27.37
N HIS A 231 -11.25 -16.24 27.94
CA HIS A 231 -12.58 -16.80 28.15
C HIS A 231 -13.60 -16.16 27.22
N LEU A 232 -14.54 -16.95 26.72
CA LEU A 232 -15.53 -16.54 25.72
C LEU A 232 -16.96 -16.80 26.22
N PHE A 233 -17.93 -16.00 25.78
CA PHE A 233 -19.35 -16.25 26.04
C PHE A 233 -19.96 -17.29 25.07
N LYS A 234 -19.39 -17.42 23.87
CA LYS A 234 -19.79 -18.38 22.82
C LYS A 234 -18.64 -19.34 22.52
N ASP A 235 -18.97 -20.51 21.99
CA ASP A 235 -17.99 -21.48 21.55
C ASP A 235 -17.24 -20.92 20.33
N ASP A 236 -15.91 -21.03 20.35
CA ASP A 236 -15.06 -20.66 19.22
C ASP A 236 -13.88 -21.62 19.13
N PHE A 237 -13.99 -22.60 18.23
CA PHE A 237 -12.93 -23.56 17.92
C PHE A 237 -11.79 -22.96 17.08
N HIS A 238 -11.94 -21.72 16.61
CA HIS A 238 -11.06 -21.06 15.65
C HIS A 238 -10.44 -19.76 16.19
N LEU A 239 -10.53 -19.49 17.49
CA LEU A 239 -9.99 -18.27 18.11
C LEU A 239 -8.51 -18.00 17.76
N PRO A 240 -7.59 -19.00 17.77
CA PRO A 240 -6.20 -18.77 17.36
C PRO A 240 -6.05 -18.25 15.93
N LEU A 241 -6.95 -18.64 15.02
CA LEU A 241 -6.98 -18.15 13.65
C LEU A 241 -7.47 -16.69 13.60
N ALA A 242 -8.55 -16.37 14.31
CA ALA A 242 -9.03 -14.98 14.43
C ALA A 242 -7.95 -14.05 15.01
N LEU A 243 -7.17 -14.52 15.99
CA LEU A 243 -6.05 -13.77 16.58
C LEU A 243 -4.86 -13.53 15.64
N SER A 244 -4.85 -14.13 14.44
CA SER A 244 -3.86 -13.83 13.40
C SER A 244 -4.18 -12.57 12.59
N GLU A 245 -5.42 -12.07 12.69
CA GLU A 245 -5.90 -10.85 12.03
C GLU A 245 -5.08 -9.63 12.42
N SER A 246 -5.03 -8.66 11.51
CA SER A 246 -4.19 -7.47 11.72
C SER A 246 -4.69 -6.60 12.88
N GLN A 247 -6.00 -6.57 13.15
CA GLN A 247 -6.54 -5.88 14.32
C GLN A 247 -6.17 -6.54 15.66
N ALA A 248 -5.83 -7.83 15.64
CA ALA A 248 -5.48 -8.60 16.84
C ALA A 248 -4.00 -8.54 17.22
N LYS A 249 -3.22 -7.70 16.52
CA LYS A 249 -1.83 -7.43 16.88
C LYS A 249 -1.74 -6.80 18.26
N ILE A 250 -0.65 -7.06 18.97
CA ILE A 250 -0.43 -6.51 20.31
C ILE A 250 0.22 -5.13 20.17
N LEU A 251 -0.50 -4.11 20.63
CA LEU A 251 -0.06 -2.73 20.55
C LEU A 251 0.61 -2.29 21.85
N LEU A 252 1.45 -1.25 21.76
CA LEU A 252 1.93 -0.53 22.95
C LEU A 252 0.73 0.06 23.70
N PRO A 253 0.65 0.05 25.04
CA PRO A 253 -0.47 0.65 25.79
C PRO A 253 -0.70 2.11 25.43
N GLU A 254 -1.97 2.55 25.37
CA GLU A 254 -2.35 3.90 24.91
C GLU A 254 -1.61 5.01 25.68
N ARG A 255 -1.48 4.86 27.00
CA ARG A 255 -0.75 5.77 27.90
C ARG A 255 0.74 5.95 27.58
N LEU A 256 1.32 5.08 26.75
CA LEU A 256 2.73 5.12 26.32
C LEU A 256 2.87 5.51 24.83
N ARG A 257 1.77 5.70 24.11
CA ARG A 257 1.77 6.08 22.70
C ARG A 257 2.03 7.57 22.53
N SER A 258 2.69 7.93 21.43
CA SER A 258 2.77 9.33 20.99
C SER A 258 1.45 9.78 20.35
N GLU A 259 1.23 11.09 20.20
CA GLU A 259 0.04 11.64 19.54
C GLU A 259 -0.07 11.17 18.07
N ASP A 260 1.06 11.00 17.41
CA ASP A 260 1.18 10.57 16.01
C ASP A 260 1.41 9.07 15.85
N TYR A 261 0.99 8.26 16.84
CA TYR A 261 1.18 6.80 16.84
C TYR A 261 0.63 6.11 15.59
N HIS A 262 -0.39 6.67 14.96
CA HIS A 262 -0.95 6.16 13.70
C HIS A 262 -0.01 6.37 12.50
N ILE A 263 0.92 7.31 12.56
CA ILE A 263 1.92 7.58 11.52
C ILE A 263 3.24 6.86 11.85
N ARG A 264 3.64 6.90 13.13
CA ARG A 264 4.90 6.30 13.63
C ARG A 264 4.63 5.33 14.78
N PRO A 265 3.97 4.20 14.51
CA PRO A 265 3.67 3.22 15.55
C PRO A 265 4.93 2.55 16.09
N VAL A 266 4.84 2.18 17.37
CA VAL A 266 5.78 1.29 18.06
C VAL A 266 5.14 -0.08 18.21
N GLY A 267 5.78 -1.11 17.69
CA GLY A 267 5.35 -2.50 17.78
C GLY A 267 6.45 -3.42 18.31
N THR A 268 6.29 -4.71 18.05
CA THR A 268 7.21 -5.80 18.47
C THR A 268 7.67 -6.64 17.28
N GLY A 269 7.29 -6.24 16.06
CA GLY A 269 7.57 -6.96 14.82
C GLY A 269 8.99 -6.77 14.30
N PRO A 270 9.32 -7.42 13.17
CA PRO A 270 10.66 -7.45 12.58
C PRO A 270 11.22 -6.09 12.15
N TYR A 271 10.35 -5.14 11.78
CA TYR A 271 10.75 -3.80 11.33
C TYR A 271 10.14 -2.72 12.23
N MET A 272 10.88 -1.64 12.45
CA MET A 272 10.40 -0.44 13.14
C MET A 272 10.30 0.75 12.17
N VAL A 273 9.36 1.66 12.43
CA VAL A 273 9.23 2.90 11.65
C VAL A 273 10.33 3.88 12.06
N GLN A 274 11.27 4.15 11.17
CA GLN A 274 12.31 5.16 11.38
C GLN A 274 11.79 6.57 11.02
N SER A 275 11.05 6.70 9.92
CA SER A 275 10.40 7.95 9.52
C SER A 275 9.18 7.64 8.65
N ASN A 276 8.15 8.47 8.74
CA ASN A 276 6.99 8.41 7.86
C ASN A 276 6.45 9.83 7.67
N ASP A 277 6.54 10.33 6.43
CA ASP A 277 6.12 11.67 6.03
C ASP A 277 5.41 11.62 4.67
N ASP A 278 5.01 12.78 4.14
CA ASP A 278 4.28 12.86 2.87
C ASP A 278 5.09 12.40 1.64
N LYS A 279 6.39 12.16 1.80
CA LYS A 279 7.30 11.78 0.71
C LYS A 279 7.75 10.33 0.81
N ARG A 280 7.87 9.78 2.02
CA ARG A 280 8.35 8.42 2.22
C ARG A 280 7.99 7.82 3.57
N LEU A 281 7.92 6.50 3.59
CA LEU A 281 8.00 5.64 4.77
C LEU A 281 9.36 4.93 4.77
N ILE A 282 10.09 4.97 5.88
CA ILE A 282 11.34 4.22 6.09
C ILE A 282 11.13 3.25 7.24
N LEU A 283 11.27 1.97 6.94
CA LEU A 283 11.29 0.87 7.89
C LEU A 283 12.72 0.39 8.07
N ARG A 284 13.16 0.19 9.32
CA ARG A 284 14.48 -0.35 9.66
C ARG A 284 14.33 -1.68 10.37
N ALA A 285 15.18 -2.65 10.05
CA ALA A 285 15.21 -3.92 10.77
C ALA A 285 15.42 -3.69 12.26
N PHE A 286 14.65 -4.37 13.09
CA PHE A 286 14.75 -4.28 14.53
C PHE A 286 15.68 -5.37 15.06
N ASP A 287 16.91 -4.99 15.43
CA ASP A 287 17.91 -5.95 15.95
C ASP A 287 17.46 -6.64 17.25
N GLY A 288 16.53 -6.03 18.01
CA GLY A 288 15.94 -6.60 19.22
C GLY A 288 14.74 -7.52 18.96
N TYR A 289 14.44 -7.85 17.70
CA TYR A 289 13.32 -8.72 17.35
C TYR A 289 13.50 -10.11 17.96
N PHE A 290 12.44 -10.66 18.54
CA PHE A 290 12.47 -11.93 19.26
C PHE A 290 12.56 -13.16 18.33
N GLY A 291 12.31 -12.98 17.05
CA GLY A 291 12.46 -13.99 16.00
C GLY A 291 13.81 -13.88 15.30
N PHE A 292 13.87 -14.36 14.05
CA PHE A 292 15.02 -14.10 13.20
C PHE A 292 14.99 -12.66 12.72
N ARG A 293 16.12 -11.96 12.90
CA ARG A 293 16.31 -10.62 12.33
C ARG A 293 16.07 -10.67 10.82
N PRO A 294 15.32 -9.71 10.25
CA PRO A 294 15.22 -9.55 8.80
C PRO A 294 16.57 -9.48 8.11
N LEU A 295 16.61 -9.98 6.88
CA LEU A 295 17.82 -10.05 6.08
C LEU A 295 18.14 -8.70 5.40
N LEU A 296 17.11 -7.91 5.07
CA LEU A 296 17.29 -6.52 4.66
C LEU A 296 17.42 -5.62 5.89
N ASP A 297 18.28 -4.62 5.81
CA ASP A 297 18.49 -3.66 6.89
C ASP A 297 17.43 -2.56 6.87
N GLN A 298 16.95 -2.18 5.68
CA GLN A 298 16.02 -1.07 5.52
C GLN A 298 15.10 -1.25 4.30
N VAL A 299 13.83 -0.87 4.46
CA VAL A 299 12.86 -0.77 3.36
C VAL A 299 12.32 0.66 3.30
N GLU A 300 12.45 1.32 2.16
CA GLU A 300 11.94 2.66 1.92
C GLU A 300 10.79 2.60 0.92
N VAL A 301 9.60 3.07 1.30
CA VAL A 301 8.47 3.25 0.39
C VAL A 301 8.40 4.73 0.02
N TRP A 302 8.64 5.06 -1.24
CA TRP A 302 8.72 6.42 -1.76
C TRP A 302 7.43 6.81 -2.46
N VAL A 303 6.90 7.98 -2.11
CA VAL A 303 5.71 8.55 -2.73
C VAL A 303 6.09 9.16 -4.09
N ILE A 304 5.57 8.56 -5.15
CA ILE A 304 5.75 9.00 -6.53
C ILE A 304 4.37 9.34 -7.10
N ASP A 305 4.26 10.45 -7.81
CA ASP A 305 3.00 10.90 -8.42
C ASP A 305 2.34 9.78 -9.27
N GLU A 306 1.02 9.66 -9.15
CA GLU A 306 0.17 8.65 -9.80
C GLU A 306 0.46 8.50 -11.30
N ALA A 307 0.72 9.61 -12.01
CA ALA A 307 1.04 9.62 -13.43
C ALA A 307 2.32 8.82 -13.76
N TYR A 308 3.25 8.72 -12.80
CA TYR A 308 4.47 7.94 -12.90
C TYR A 308 4.41 6.65 -12.06
N SER A 309 3.49 6.53 -11.11
CA SER A 309 3.27 5.29 -10.36
C SER A 309 2.73 4.18 -11.25
N SER A 310 1.90 4.50 -12.25
CA SER A 310 1.43 3.57 -13.29
C SER A 310 2.59 2.99 -14.12
N MET A 311 3.71 3.70 -14.21
CA MET A 311 4.94 3.28 -14.91
C MET A 311 5.81 2.34 -14.05
N VAL A 312 5.53 2.21 -12.76
CA VAL A 312 6.32 1.40 -11.82
C VAL A 312 5.48 0.40 -11.01
N TYR A 313 4.38 -0.08 -11.60
CA TYR A 313 3.76 -1.31 -11.14
C TYR A 313 4.53 -2.55 -11.63
N PRO A 314 4.44 -3.68 -10.91
CA PRO A 314 4.48 -5.02 -11.51
C PRO A 314 3.72 -5.00 -12.83
N SER A 315 4.46 -5.20 -13.92
CA SER A 315 4.07 -4.79 -15.26
C SER A 315 2.73 -5.40 -15.72
N LEU A 316 1.78 -4.54 -16.08
CA LEU A 316 0.76 -4.82 -17.12
C LEU A 316 0.90 -3.89 -18.34
N SER A 317 1.93 -3.04 -18.37
CA SER A 317 2.14 -2.00 -19.39
C SER A 317 2.83 -2.51 -20.67
N LYS A 318 3.28 -3.77 -20.73
CA LYS A 318 3.76 -4.44 -21.95
C LYS A 318 2.95 -5.69 -22.29
N PRO A 319 1.86 -5.60 -23.09
CA PRO A 319 1.10 -6.78 -23.53
C PRO A 319 1.76 -7.55 -24.68
N ILE A 320 2.87 -7.04 -25.26
CA ILE A 320 3.68 -7.81 -26.20
C ILE A 320 4.86 -8.38 -25.43
N MET A 321 4.69 -9.61 -24.96
CA MET A 321 5.79 -10.47 -24.56
C MET A 321 6.74 -10.61 -25.75
N ASP A 322 8.01 -10.27 -25.57
CA ASP A 322 9.03 -11.02 -26.32
C ASP A 322 8.91 -12.47 -25.85
N ALA A 323 8.76 -13.39 -26.79
CA ALA A 323 8.45 -14.81 -26.54
C ALA A 323 9.55 -15.57 -25.74
N SER A 324 10.53 -14.86 -25.16
CA SER A 324 11.68 -15.40 -24.43
C SER A 324 11.77 -15.03 -22.94
N SER A 325 10.87 -14.21 -22.36
CA SER A 325 10.89 -13.90 -20.92
C SER A 325 9.63 -14.35 -20.19
N LEU A 326 9.59 -15.64 -19.83
CA LEU A 326 8.63 -16.22 -18.89
C LEU A 326 9.15 -16.02 -17.45
N SER A 327 8.75 -14.98 -16.72
CA SER A 327 9.08 -14.96 -15.27
C SER A 327 8.23 -14.12 -14.32
N ASP A 328 7.22 -13.35 -14.74
CA ASP A 328 6.36 -12.64 -13.77
C ASP A 328 5.36 -13.60 -13.10
N GLU A 329 5.46 -13.73 -11.77
CA GLU A 329 4.47 -14.42 -10.93
C GLU A 329 3.40 -13.41 -10.51
N VAL A 330 2.32 -13.36 -11.29
CA VAL A 330 1.11 -12.57 -10.97
C VAL A 330 0.02 -13.50 -10.47
N GLU A 331 -0.67 -13.07 -9.41
CA GLU A 331 -1.83 -13.76 -8.84
C GLU A 331 -3.04 -12.82 -8.85
N LEU A 332 -4.25 -13.39 -8.88
CA LEU A 332 -5.45 -12.57 -8.75
C LEU A 332 -5.62 -12.12 -7.30
N ASP A 333 -6.06 -10.88 -7.12
CA ASP A 333 -6.58 -10.40 -5.84
C ASP A 333 -7.62 -11.40 -5.29
N PRO A 334 -7.49 -11.89 -4.04
CA PRO A 334 -8.43 -12.86 -3.47
C PRO A 334 -9.84 -12.29 -3.30
N GLY A 335 -10.01 -10.97 -3.34
CA GLY A 335 -11.30 -10.30 -3.32
C GLY A 335 -11.61 -9.57 -4.63
N CYS A 336 -12.41 -8.52 -4.53
CA CYS A 336 -12.73 -7.65 -5.65
C CYS A 336 -12.88 -6.19 -5.23
N THR A 337 -12.88 -5.30 -6.22
CA THR A 337 -13.48 -3.98 -6.09
C THR A 337 -14.99 -4.12 -6.29
N PHE A 338 -15.76 -3.49 -5.41
CA PHE A 338 -17.22 -3.64 -5.35
C PHE A 338 -17.91 -2.32 -5.01
N LEU A 339 -19.21 -2.24 -5.30
CA LEU A 339 -20.10 -1.22 -4.76
C LEU A 339 -20.80 -1.76 -3.51
N LEU A 340 -20.78 -0.98 -2.43
CA LEU A 340 -21.59 -1.23 -1.25
C LEU A 340 -22.79 -0.29 -1.28
N LEU A 341 -23.99 -0.85 -1.29
CA LEU A 341 -25.22 -0.06 -1.29
C LEU A 341 -25.65 0.26 0.15
N ASN A 342 -26.01 1.52 0.41
CA ASN A 342 -26.61 1.91 1.67
C ASN A 342 -28.10 1.54 1.68
N LYS A 343 -28.41 0.36 2.21
CA LYS A 343 -29.77 -0.17 2.37
C LYS A 343 -30.42 0.24 3.70
N ARG A 344 -29.70 0.96 4.57
CA ARG A 344 -30.19 1.42 5.87
C ARG A 344 -30.88 2.77 5.78
N SER A 345 -30.19 3.76 5.22
CA SER A 345 -30.66 5.16 5.12
C SER A 345 -30.62 5.73 3.70
N GLY A 346 -29.86 5.12 2.79
CA GLY A 346 -29.72 5.59 1.40
C GLY A 346 -30.86 5.13 0.48
N VAL A 347 -30.75 5.50 -0.79
CA VAL A 347 -31.72 5.16 -1.85
C VAL A 347 -32.01 3.66 -1.97
N ALA A 348 -31.00 2.82 -1.72
CA ALA A 348 -31.13 1.36 -1.82
C ALA A 348 -31.92 0.73 -0.65
N LYS A 349 -32.40 1.53 0.31
CA LYS A 349 -33.41 1.10 1.29
C LYS A 349 -34.68 0.60 0.60
N ASP A 350 -35.04 1.18 -0.55
CA ASP A 350 -36.03 0.59 -1.44
C ASP A 350 -35.37 -0.55 -2.25
N PRO A 351 -35.82 -1.80 -2.11
CA PRO A 351 -35.22 -2.93 -2.82
C PRO A 351 -35.23 -2.77 -4.35
N ARG A 352 -36.22 -2.04 -4.90
CA ARG A 352 -36.30 -1.79 -6.35
C ARG A 352 -35.14 -0.93 -6.83
N TRP A 353 -34.72 0.04 -6.01
CA TRP A 353 -33.54 0.86 -6.30
C TRP A 353 -32.26 0.04 -6.19
N ALA A 354 -32.15 -0.86 -5.21
CA ALA A 354 -31.01 -1.77 -5.10
C ALA A 354 -30.89 -2.68 -6.34
N GLU A 355 -31.99 -3.25 -6.82
CA GLU A 355 -32.02 -4.06 -8.04
C GLU A 355 -31.67 -3.26 -9.30
N PHE A 356 -32.18 -2.03 -9.42
CA PHE A 356 -31.84 -1.12 -10.52
C PHE A 356 -30.33 -0.85 -10.55
N LEU A 357 -29.76 -0.39 -9.42
CA LEU A 357 -28.34 -0.09 -9.30
C LEU A 357 -27.47 -1.33 -9.59
N ALA A 358 -27.82 -2.50 -9.06
CA ALA A 358 -27.11 -3.75 -9.33
C ALA A 358 -27.15 -4.17 -10.81
N SER A 359 -28.23 -3.86 -11.51
CA SER A 359 -28.40 -4.21 -12.93
C SER A 359 -27.65 -3.25 -13.87
N VAL A 360 -27.55 -1.96 -13.51
CA VAL A 360 -26.92 -0.93 -14.37
C VAL A 360 -25.47 -0.63 -14.00
N LEU A 361 -25.04 -0.89 -12.76
CA LEU A 361 -23.69 -0.58 -12.26
C LEU A 361 -22.83 -1.82 -11.96
N ASN A 362 -23.18 -2.99 -12.48
CA ASN A 362 -22.31 -4.17 -12.34
C ASN A 362 -21.05 -4.10 -13.20
N GLY A 363 -20.09 -4.99 -12.91
CA GLY A 363 -18.80 -5.07 -13.61
C GLY A 363 -18.92 -5.16 -15.14
N TYR A 364 -19.90 -5.92 -15.66
CA TYR A 364 -20.12 -6.02 -17.11
C TYR A 364 -20.55 -4.69 -17.73
N GLN A 365 -21.54 -4.01 -17.13
CA GLN A 365 -21.98 -2.70 -17.61
C GLN A 365 -20.85 -1.67 -17.52
N LEU A 366 -20.22 -1.56 -16.36
CA LEU A 366 -19.12 -0.59 -16.15
C LEU A 366 -17.99 -0.79 -17.15
N PHE A 367 -17.54 -2.04 -17.35
CA PHE A 367 -16.45 -2.36 -18.28
C PHE A 367 -16.69 -1.81 -19.69
N SER A 368 -17.94 -1.83 -20.16
CA SER A 368 -18.28 -1.32 -21.51
C SER A 368 -18.15 0.21 -21.67
N TYR A 369 -18.10 0.95 -20.57
CA TYR A 369 -17.97 2.42 -20.55
C TYR A 369 -16.58 2.90 -20.09
N VAL A 370 -15.75 2.03 -19.52
CA VAL A 370 -14.36 2.40 -19.18
C VAL A 370 -13.55 2.52 -20.47
N PRO A 371 -12.78 3.62 -20.66
CA PRO A 371 -11.90 3.75 -21.82
C PRO A 371 -10.91 2.57 -21.93
N GLN A 372 -10.73 2.03 -23.14
CA GLN A 372 -9.91 0.83 -23.36
C GLN A 372 -8.47 0.99 -22.85
N GLU A 373 -7.87 2.17 -23.03
CA GLU A 373 -6.53 2.49 -22.50
C GLU A 373 -6.48 2.31 -20.97
N LYS A 374 -7.53 2.75 -20.25
CA LYS A 374 -7.63 2.60 -18.80
C LYS A 374 -7.92 1.18 -18.36
N VAL A 375 -8.63 0.38 -19.17
CA VAL A 375 -8.82 -1.06 -18.89
C VAL A 375 -7.47 -1.77 -18.87
N ILE A 376 -6.62 -1.49 -19.85
CA ILE A 376 -5.28 -2.08 -19.98
C ILE A 376 -4.37 -1.57 -18.85
N GLU A 377 -4.31 -0.25 -18.66
CA GLU A 377 -3.47 0.39 -17.65
C GLU A 377 -3.76 -0.10 -16.22
N LEU A 378 -5.05 -0.28 -15.87
CA LEU A 378 -5.47 -0.68 -14.54
C LEU A 378 -5.64 -2.20 -14.37
N GLY A 379 -5.46 -2.99 -15.44
CA GLY A 379 -5.58 -4.45 -15.39
C GLY A 379 -6.97 -4.95 -14.98
N LEU A 380 -8.04 -4.28 -15.44
CA LEU A 380 -9.41 -4.58 -14.97
C LEU A 380 -9.92 -5.92 -15.50
N LEU A 381 -10.29 -6.82 -14.58
CA LEU A 381 -10.99 -8.07 -14.92
C LEU A 381 -12.40 -8.05 -14.34
N GLN A 382 -13.42 -8.34 -15.13
CA GLN A 382 -14.81 -8.33 -14.66
C GLN A 382 -15.04 -9.36 -13.53
N ALA A 383 -15.69 -8.93 -12.46
CA ALA A 383 -16.09 -9.79 -11.35
C ALA A 383 -17.58 -10.13 -11.43
N PHE A 384 -17.91 -11.42 -11.30
CA PHE A 384 -19.30 -11.93 -11.26
C PHE A 384 -19.71 -12.40 -9.86
N GLY A 385 -18.79 -12.35 -8.90
CA GLY A 385 -18.93 -12.69 -7.50
C GLY A 385 -17.85 -11.97 -6.70
N ILE A 386 -17.85 -12.12 -5.38
CA ILE A 386 -16.90 -11.38 -4.51
C ILE A 386 -15.49 -11.97 -4.50
N LYS A 387 -15.33 -13.24 -4.88
CA LYS A 387 -14.04 -13.94 -5.04
C LYS A 387 -13.85 -14.40 -6.49
N PRO A 388 -12.60 -14.55 -6.96
CA PRO A 388 -12.30 -15.09 -8.29
C PRO A 388 -13.02 -16.42 -8.57
N GLY A 389 -13.56 -16.56 -9.79
CA GLY A 389 -14.27 -17.76 -10.22
C GLY A 389 -15.70 -17.91 -9.69
N TRP A 390 -16.16 -17.05 -8.78
CA TRP A 390 -17.53 -17.10 -8.27
C TRP A 390 -18.49 -16.36 -9.21
N ILE A 391 -19.68 -16.94 -9.40
CA ILE A 391 -20.73 -16.40 -10.26
C ILE A 391 -22.03 -16.33 -9.43
N ASP A 392 -22.35 -15.13 -8.96
CA ASP A 392 -23.54 -14.83 -8.15
C ASP A 392 -24.37 -13.68 -8.69
N LEU A 393 -23.81 -12.90 -9.60
CA LEU A 393 -24.48 -11.79 -10.24
C LEU A 393 -25.50 -12.31 -11.27
N TYR A 394 -26.77 -11.90 -11.12
CA TYR A 394 -27.86 -12.18 -12.05
C TYR A 394 -28.60 -10.88 -12.38
N PRO A 395 -28.05 -10.03 -13.26
CA PRO A 395 -28.64 -8.72 -13.54
C PRO A 395 -29.93 -8.90 -14.35
N LYS A 396 -30.95 -8.08 -14.03
CA LYS A 396 -32.21 -8.09 -14.79
C LYS A 396 -32.03 -7.23 -16.06
N PRO A 397 -32.34 -7.74 -17.26
CA PRO A 397 -32.27 -6.92 -18.47
C PRO A 397 -33.39 -5.88 -18.48
N ASN A 398 -33.13 -4.73 -19.12
CA ASN A 398 -34.12 -3.67 -19.40
C ASN A 398 -34.89 -3.15 -18.17
N ILE A 399 -34.16 -2.86 -17.08
CA ILE A 399 -34.74 -2.25 -15.89
C ILE A 399 -34.70 -0.71 -15.98
N GLU A 400 -35.76 -0.06 -15.50
CA GLU A 400 -35.88 1.39 -15.40
C GLU A 400 -35.82 1.84 -13.93
N PRO A 401 -35.47 3.11 -13.65
CA PRO A 401 -35.53 3.66 -12.31
C PRO A 401 -36.94 3.49 -11.69
N PRO A 402 -37.05 3.05 -10.41
CA PRO A 402 -38.35 2.81 -9.78
C PRO A 402 -39.20 4.07 -9.61
N THR A 403 -38.56 5.21 -9.39
CA THR A 403 -39.15 6.54 -9.19
C THR A 403 -38.24 7.61 -9.78
N GLU A 404 -38.76 8.83 -9.98
CA GLU A 404 -37.90 9.97 -10.34
C GLU A 404 -36.93 10.29 -9.19
N LEU A 405 -35.65 10.48 -9.53
CA LEU A 405 -34.60 10.87 -8.60
C LEU A 405 -33.59 11.75 -9.34
N GLU A 406 -33.37 12.95 -8.85
CA GLU A 406 -32.48 13.89 -9.52
C GLU A 406 -31.00 13.55 -9.31
N ARG A 407 -30.62 13.10 -8.10
CA ARG A 407 -29.23 12.88 -7.71
C ARG A 407 -29.04 11.68 -6.80
N ILE A 408 -27.85 11.06 -6.91
CA ILE A 408 -27.35 10.01 -6.02
C ILE A 408 -25.95 10.41 -5.53
N SER A 409 -25.68 10.16 -4.26
CA SER A 409 -24.35 10.37 -3.67
C SER A 409 -23.45 9.13 -3.83
N VAL A 410 -22.23 9.32 -4.33
CA VAL A 410 -21.25 8.25 -4.53
C VAL A 410 -19.96 8.58 -3.81
N ALA A 411 -19.61 7.78 -2.80
CA ALA A 411 -18.38 7.95 -2.04
C ALA A 411 -17.23 7.06 -2.51
N TYR A 412 -16.02 7.60 -2.52
CA TYR A 412 -14.82 6.85 -2.85
C TYR A 412 -13.53 7.49 -2.32
N GLN A 413 -12.48 6.68 -2.17
CA GLN A 413 -11.15 7.13 -1.81
C GLN A 413 -10.50 7.91 -2.96
N ALA A 414 -10.23 9.20 -2.76
CA ALA A 414 -9.86 10.11 -3.84
C ALA A 414 -8.52 9.76 -4.51
N GLN A 415 -7.57 9.29 -3.71
CA GLN A 415 -6.21 8.96 -4.15
C GLN A 415 -6.10 7.52 -4.69
N HIS A 416 -7.18 6.73 -4.70
CA HIS A 416 -7.11 5.37 -5.22
C HIS A 416 -7.08 5.39 -6.76
N PRO A 417 -6.10 4.79 -7.46
CA PRO A 417 -5.92 4.99 -8.90
C PRO A 417 -7.14 4.60 -9.76
N MET A 418 -7.83 3.54 -9.35
CA MET A 418 -9.00 3.04 -10.08
C MET A 418 -10.29 3.81 -9.80
N PHE A 419 -10.49 4.37 -8.60
CA PHE A 419 -11.81 4.79 -8.15
C PHE A 419 -12.34 6.04 -8.86
N PRO A 420 -11.53 7.08 -9.14
CA PRO A 420 -11.98 8.22 -9.95
C PRO A 420 -12.49 7.81 -11.33
N VAL A 421 -11.85 6.82 -11.97
CA VAL A 421 -12.27 6.29 -13.28
C VAL A 421 -13.63 5.59 -13.17
N ILE A 422 -13.80 4.72 -12.17
CA ILE A 422 -15.08 4.04 -11.91
C ILE A 422 -16.18 5.07 -11.57
N ALA A 423 -15.91 6.04 -10.70
CA ALA A 423 -16.87 7.06 -10.29
C ALA A 423 -17.37 7.89 -11.50
N LYS A 424 -16.46 8.30 -12.39
CA LYS A 424 -16.82 8.99 -13.64
C LYS A 424 -17.63 8.10 -14.58
N THR A 425 -17.33 6.81 -14.61
CA THR A 425 -18.06 5.82 -15.42
C THR A 425 -19.49 5.63 -14.88
N ILE A 426 -19.66 5.51 -13.56
CA ILE A 426 -20.98 5.48 -12.89
C ILE A 426 -21.80 6.70 -13.26
N LYS A 427 -21.22 7.91 -13.17
CA LYS A 427 -21.89 9.16 -13.57
C LYS A 427 -22.33 9.13 -15.03
N THR A 428 -21.51 8.58 -15.92
CA THR A 428 -21.84 8.46 -17.36
C THR A 428 -23.03 7.53 -17.58
N ILE A 429 -23.09 6.41 -16.88
CA ILE A 429 -24.20 5.45 -16.96
C ILE A 429 -25.48 6.05 -16.40
N LEU A 430 -25.45 6.60 -15.18
CA LEU A 430 -26.62 7.15 -14.50
C LEU A 430 -27.22 8.37 -15.23
N LYS A 431 -26.40 9.17 -15.91
CA LYS A 431 -26.86 10.29 -16.74
C LYS A 431 -27.82 9.86 -17.86
N ARG A 432 -27.71 8.61 -18.35
CA ARG A 432 -28.63 8.06 -19.37
C ARG A 432 -30.05 7.89 -18.83
N TYR A 433 -30.19 7.80 -17.51
CA TYR A 433 -31.44 7.71 -16.77
C TYR A 433 -31.85 9.03 -16.12
N HIS A 434 -31.24 10.15 -16.53
CA HIS A 434 -31.47 11.49 -15.99
C HIS A 434 -31.12 11.66 -14.50
N ILE A 435 -30.24 10.81 -13.96
CA ILE A 435 -29.75 10.87 -12.58
C ILE A 435 -28.34 11.46 -12.58
N ASP A 436 -28.12 12.58 -11.87
CA ASP A 436 -26.77 13.13 -11.64
C ASP A 436 -26.10 12.47 -10.42
N VAL A 437 -24.78 12.63 -10.32
CA VAL A 437 -23.98 12.05 -9.25
C VAL A 437 -23.24 13.13 -8.48
N ASP A 438 -23.46 13.16 -7.17
CA ASP A 438 -22.73 13.96 -6.19
C ASP A 438 -21.58 13.13 -5.61
N PHE A 439 -20.34 13.53 -5.89
CA PHE A 439 -19.16 12.78 -5.45
C PHE A 439 -18.72 13.17 -4.04
N VAL A 440 -18.63 12.17 -3.16
CA VAL A 440 -18.14 12.32 -1.78
C VAL A 440 -16.75 11.71 -1.67
N LYS A 441 -15.72 12.54 -1.84
CA LYS A 441 -14.31 12.13 -1.82
C LYS A 441 -13.77 12.08 -0.40
N TYR A 442 -13.04 11.03 -0.05
CA TYR A 442 -12.38 10.92 1.26
C TYR A 442 -10.99 10.29 1.18
N ASP A 443 -10.26 10.37 2.29
CA ASP A 443 -8.97 9.70 2.46
C ASP A 443 -9.03 8.65 3.58
N ALA A 444 -9.09 9.09 4.85
CA ALA A 444 -9.17 8.19 5.99
C ALA A 444 -10.62 7.88 6.42
N SER A 445 -11.44 8.91 6.62
CA SER A 445 -12.82 8.77 7.10
C SER A 445 -13.75 9.83 6.52
N LEU A 446 -15.06 9.62 6.67
CA LEU A 446 -16.11 10.56 6.33
C LEU A 446 -16.85 11.01 7.58
N GLN A 447 -17.31 12.27 7.59
CA GLN A 447 -18.07 12.84 8.71
C GLN A 447 -19.50 12.31 8.76
N GLU A 448 -20.18 12.24 7.62
CA GLU A 448 -21.59 11.83 7.50
C GLU A 448 -21.72 10.61 6.56
N PRO A 449 -21.15 9.43 6.93
CA PRO A 449 -21.19 8.24 6.08
C PRO A 449 -22.61 7.72 5.82
N GLU A 450 -23.56 7.97 6.71
CA GLU A 450 -24.96 7.56 6.60
C GLU A 450 -25.74 8.28 5.50
N CYS A 451 -25.24 9.42 5.02
CA CYS A 451 -25.86 10.18 3.93
C CYS A 451 -25.43 9.67 2.54
N VAL A 452 -24.43 8.79 2.47
CA VAL A 452 -23.92 8.24 1.21
C VAL A 452 -24.82 7.09 0.74
N ASP A 453 -25.25 7.15 -0.52
CA ASP A 453 -26.10 6.13 -1.15
C ASP A 453 -25.31 4.92 -1.64
N VAL A 454 -24.17 5.16 -2.29
CA VAL A 454 -23.32 4.14 -2.91
C VAL A 454 -21.86 4.38 -2.58
N TRP A 455 -21.16 3.33 -2.17
CA TRP A 455 -19.73 3.38 -1.87
C TRP A 455 -18.92 2.55 -2.85
N ILE A 456 -17.87 3.12 -3.43
CA ILE A 456 -16.85 2.37 -4.16
C ILE A 456 -15.81 1.88 -3.17
N LYS A 457 -15.64 0.56 -3.05
CA LYS A 457 -14.72 -0.05 -2.09
C LYS A 457 -13.90 -1.17 -2.71
N ALA A 458 -12.76 -1.44 -2.11
CA ALA A 458 -11.95 -2.62 -2.39
C ALA A 458 -11.98 -3.55 -1.18
N MET A 459 -12.01 -4.86 -1.43
CA MET A 459 -11.84 -5.84 -0.36
C MET A 459 -10.39 -5.80 0.14
N GLY A 460 -10.22 -5.76 1.46
CA GLY A 460 -8.92 -5.82 2.12
C GLY A 460 -8.67 -7.19 2.74
N ILE A 461 -8.86 -8.27 1.98
CA ILE A 461 -8.61 -9.63 2.47
C ILE A 461 -7.12 -9.92 2.37
N ALA A 462 -6.53 -10.36 3.49
CA ALA A 462 -5.09 -10.42 3.64
C ALA A 462 -4.49 -11.83 3.47
N THR A 463 -5.29 -12.79 3.01
CA THR A 463 -4.96 -14.20 2.81
C THR A 463 -5.84 -14.75 1.68
N ASN A 464 -5.49 -15.91 1.12
CA ASN A 464 -6.34 -16.61 0.14
C ASN A 464 -7.41 -17.49 0.79
N ARG A 465 -7.42 -17.59 2.13
CA ARG A 465 -8.36 -18.41 2.90
C ARG A 465 -9.79 -17.92 2.74
N ASP A 466 -10.74 -18.85 2.86
CA ASP A 466 -12.17 -18.51 2.85
C ASP A 466 -12.63 -17.85 4.15
N ASP A 467 -12.08 -18.26 5.30
CA ASP A 467 -12.39 -17.69 6.61
C ASP A 467 -11.95 -16.23 6.79
N ALA A 468 -11.02 -15.72 5.99
CA ALA A 468 -10.63 -14.32 6.02
C ALA A 468 -11.77 -13.37 5.61
N LEU A 469 -12.83 -13.91 5.01
CA LEU A 469 -14.07 -13.17 4.78
C LEU A 469 -14.79 -12.80 6.08
N ALA A 470 -14.58 -13.53 7.18
CA ALA A 470 -15.22 -13.26 8.46
C ALA A 470 -14.84 -11.88 9.01
N GLY A 471 -13.54 -11.58 9.11
CA GLY A 471 -13.07 -10.25 9.55
C GLY A 471 -13.52 -9.14 8.60
N TRP A 472 -13.49 -9.40 7.29
CA TRP A 472 -13.98 -8.43 6.31
C TRP A 472 -15.47 -8.12 6.46
N LEU A 473 -16.30 -9.14 6.56
CA LEU A 473 -17.74 -8.99 6.75
C LEU A 473 -18.06 -8.23 8.04
N LEU A 474 -17.42 -8.62 9.15
CA LEU A 474 -17.77 -8.15 10.48
C LEU A 474 -17.21 -6.77 10.81
N ASP A 475 -16.00 -6.42 10.36
CA ASP A 475 -15.30 -5.21 10.83
C ASP A 475 -14.74 -4.32 9.70
N TYR A 476 -14.26 -4.88 8.57
CA TYR A 476 -13.55 -4.08 7.56
C TYR A 476 -14.43 -3.48 6.45
N SER A 477 -15.59 -4.08 6.18
CA SER A 477 -16.41 -3.76 5.00
C SER A 477 -17.35 -2.57 5.17
N ASN A 478 -17.73 -2.23 6.40
CA ASN A 478 -18.90 -1.41 6.75
C ASN A 478 -20.24 -1.99 6.29
N ILE A 479 -20.33 -3.31 6.08
CA ILE A 479 -21.60 -3.96 5.73
C ILE A 479 -22.65 -3.77 6.83
N GLU A 480 -22.29 -3.90 8.11
CA GLU A 480 -23.21 -3.71 9.23
C GLU A 480 -23.95 -2.36 9.18
N SER A 481 -23.18 -1.27 9.04
CA SER A 481 -23.75 0.08 9.05
C SER A 481 -24.58 0.38 7.81
N MET A 482 -24.33 -0.30 6.69
CA MET A 482 -25.01 -0.08 5.41
C MET A 482 -26.12 -1.09 5.10
N SER A 483 -26.31 -2.11 5.93
CA SER A 483 -27.31 -3.18 5.73
C SER A 483 -28.46 -3.05 6.72
N THR A 484 -29.49 -3.90 6.54
CA THR A 484 -30.55 -4.04 7.54
C THR A 484 -30.08 -4.93 8.69
N ASP A 485 -30.58 -4.70 9.90
CA ASP A 485 -30.19 -5.50 11.07
C ASP A 485 -30.47 -7.00 10.86
N GLY A 486 -31.56 -7.34 10.18
CA GLY A 486 -31.92 -8.73 9.87
C GLY A 486 -31.01 -9.39 8.83
N ASP A 487 -30.52 -8.65 7.84
CA ASP A 487 -29.57 -9.18 6.86
C ASP A 487 -28.20 -9.39 7.52
N PHE A 488 -27.70 -8.40 8.27
CA PHE A 488 -26.41 -8.52 8.96
C PHE A 488 -26.42 -9.65 9.99
N ALA A 489 -27.46 -9.75 10.82
CA ALA A 489 -27.59 -10.82 11.81
C ALA A 489 -27.53 -12.21 11.17
N ARG A 490 -28.10 -12.38 9.97
CA ARG A 490 -28.07 -13.65 9.23
C ARG A 490 -26.65 -14.00 8.75
N TRP A 491 -25.90 -13.05 8.22
CA TRP A 491 -24.52 -13.30 7.81
C TRP A 491 -23.60 -13.55 9.00
N SER A 492 -23.75 -12.80 10.08
CA SER A 492 -23.02 -13.01 11.33
C SER A 492 -23.33 -14.37 11.96
N GLN A 493 -24.58 -14.84 11.86
CA GLN A 493 -24.95 -16.19 12.32
C GLN A 493 -24.23 -17.31 11.54
N LEU A 494 -23.95 -17.13 10.25
CA LEU A 494 -23.16 -18.10 9.48
C LEU A 494 -21.72 -18.17 9.99
N VAL A 495 -21.13 -17.04 10.40
CA VAL A 495 -19.81 -17.01 11.03
C VAL A 495 -19.85 -17.70 12.40
N ASP A 496 -20.85 -17.41 13.22
CA ASP A 496 -21.02 -18.04 14.53
C ASP A 496 -21.22 -19.56 14.41
N LEU A 497 -22.04 -20.03 13.47
CA LEU A 497 -22.24 -21.46 13.23
C LEU A 497 -20.92 -22.19 12.92
N TRP A 498 -20.03 -21.57 12.12
CA TRP A 498 -18.71 -22.13 11.84
C TRP A 498 -17.80 -22.11 13.08
N ARG A 499 -17.80 -21.02 13.86
CA ARG A 499 -17.04 -20.92 15.12
C ARG A 499 -17.41 -21.98 16.13
N GLU A 500 -18.70 -22.29 16.23
CA GLU A 500 -19.29 -23.30 17.13
C GLU A 500 -19.08 -24.73 16.62
N GLY A 501 -18.41 -24.94 15.47
CA GLY A 501 -18.13 -26.25 14.90
C GLY A 501 -19.34 -26.88 14.19
N GLY A 502 -20.37 -26.09 13.87
CA GLY A 502 -21.54 -26.52 13.11
C GLY A 502 -21.28 -26.71 11.62
N CYS A 503 -20.14 -26.24 11.11
CA CYS A 503 -19.67 -26.45 9.73
C CYS A 503 -18.18 -26.83 9.75
N GLU A 504 -17.79 -27.81 8.94
CA GLU A 504 -16.38 -28.22 8.79
C GLU A 504 -15.55 -27.13 8.10
N GLU A 505 -16.10 -26.54 7.03
CA GLU A 505 -15.49 -25.43 6.30
C GLU A 505 -16.25 -24.13 6.55
N PHE A 506 -15.54 -22.99 6.43
CA PHE A 506 -16.15 -21.68 6.56
C PHE A 506 -17.12 -21.40 5.40
N PRO A 507 -18.36 -20.94 5.63
CA PRO A 507 -19.41 -20.83 4.60
C PRO A 507 -19.25 -19.61 3.67
N ALA A 508 -18.04 -19.33 3.16
CA ALA A 508 -17.75 -18.14 2.36
C ALA A 508 -18.60 -18.06 1.09
N ARG A 509 -18.80 -19.19 0.38
CA ARG A 509 -19.60 -19.23 -0.86
C ARG A 509 -21.04 -18.79 -0.61
N GLU A 510 -21.64 -19.22 0.49
CA GLU A 510 -23.01 -18.86 0.85
C GLU A 510 -23.11 -17.39 1.28
N ILE A 511 -22.19 -16.92 2.12
CA ILE A 511 -22.11 -15.50 2.51
C ILE A 511 -21.99 -14.61 1.26
N GLY A 512 -21.02 -14.91 0.38
CA GLY A 512 -20.81 -14.13 -0.85
C GLY A 512 -22.03 -14.12 -1.76
N ARG A 513 -22.67 -15.28 -1.94
CA ARG A 513 -23.92 -15.39 -2.70
C ARG A 513 -25.02 -14.54 -2.10
N GLN A 514 -25.21 -14.55 -0.78
CA GLN A 514 -26.25 -13.75 -0.14
C GLN A 514 -25.97 -12.25 -0.24
N LEU A 515 -24.71 -11.82 -0.08
CA LEU A 515 -24.32 -10.41 -0.22
C LEU A 515 -24.61 -9.88 -1.63
N VAL A 516 -24.29 -10.67 -2.66
CA VAL A 516 -24.54 -10.28 -4.05
C VAL A 516 -26.03 -10.34 -4.41
N ARG A 517 -26.71 -11.45 -4.08
CA ARG A 517 -28.13 -11.63 -4.43
C ARG A 517 -29.08 -10.70 -3.68
N SER A 518 -28.71 -10.27 -2.48
CA SER A 518 -29.47 -9.26 -1.72
C SER A 518 -29.19 -7.83 -2.19
N CYS A 519 -28.37 -7.65 -3.22
CA CYS A 519 -27.87 -6.37 -3.72
C CYS A 519 -27.18 -5.53 -2.63
N GLN A 520 -26.66 -6.16 -1.56
CA GLN A 520 -25.84 -5.45 -0.57
C GLN A 520 -24.49 -5.05 -1.18
N VAL A 521 -23.93 -5.96 -1.97
CA VAL A 521 -22.64 -5.82 -2.64
C VAL A 521 -22.82 -6.05 -4.14
N ILE A 522 -22.33 -5.13 -4.97
CA ILE A 522 -22.25 -5.29 -6.42
C ILE A 522 -20.79 -5.51 -6.80
N PRO A 523 -20.36 -6.74 -7.16
CA PRO A 523 -18.99 -6.99 -7.58
C PRO A 523 -18.72 -6.29 -8.92
N MET A 524 -17.53 -5.69 -9.05
CA MET A 524 -17.15 -4.97 -10.26
C MET A 524 -15.93 -5.58 -10.93
N PHE A 525 -14.79 -5.56 -10.24
CA PHE A 525 -13.52 -5.95 -10.86
C PHE A 525 -12.60 -6.74 -9.91
N HIS A 526 -12.01 -7.81 -10.42
CA HIS A 526 -10.78 -8.38 -9.89
C HIS A 526 -9.58 -7.63 -10.47
N CYS A 527 -8.48 -7.62 -9.72
CA CYS A 527 -7.22 -7.01 -10.14
C CYS A 527 -6.12 -8.07 -10.12
N TRP A 528 -5.16 -7.94 -11.02
CA TRP A 528 -3.90 -8.68 -10.89
C TRP A 528 -3.01 -8.02 -9.84
N LEU A 529 -2.46 -8.84 -8.97
CA LEU A 529 -1.42 -8.49 -8.02
C LEU A 529 -0.14 -9.20 -8.47
N GLY A 530 1.00 -8.56 -8.28
CA GLY A 530 2.27 -9.17 -8.64
C GLY A 530 3.44 -8.41 -8.05
N VAL A 531 4.64 -8.93 -8.28
CA VAL A 531 5.89 -8.22 -8.05
C VAL A 531 6.71 -8.35 -9.32
N ASN A 532 7.13 -7.23 -9.92
CA ASN A 532 7.94 -7.28 -11.14
C ASN A 532 9.31 -7.90 -10.79
N LYS A 533 9.72 -9.00 -11.44
CA LYS A 533 11.07 -9.53 -11.24
C LYS A 533 12.17 -8.60 -11.76
N ASP A 534 11.88 -7.75 -12.75
CA ASP A 534 12.81 -6.75 -13.26
C ASP A 534 13.05 -5.58 -12.27
N HIS A 535 12.05 -5.25 -11.43
CA HIS A 535 12.19 -4.19 -10.41
C HIS A 535 12.63 -4.73 -9.04
N SER A 536 12.32 -5.99 -8.71
CA SER A 536 12.87 -6.66 -7.52
C SER A 536 14.28 -7.20 -7.76
N GLY A 537 14.73 -7.29 -9.00
CA GLY A 537 16.12 -7.55 -9.40
C GLY A 537 16.69 -8.83 -8.77
N ALA A 538 17.73 -8.65 -7.96
CA ALA A 538 18.45 -9.72 -7.25
C ALA A 538 17.72 -10.29 -6.01
N LEU A 539 16.56 -9.72 -5.63
CA LEU A 539 15.83 -10.13 -4.43
C LEU A 539 15.30 -11.57 -4.58
N GLN A 540 15.78 -12.43 -3.71
CA GLN A 540 15.32 -13.79 -3.55
C GLN A 540 14.11 -13.81 -2.59
N ASN A 541 13.22 -14.80 -2.76
CA ASN A 541 11.99 -14.97 -1.97
C ASN A 541 10.96 -13.82 -2.07
N ALA A 542 11.08 -12.93 -3.06
CA ALA A 542 10.12 -11.84 -3.28
C ALA A 542 8.82 -12.36 -3.92
N LYS A 543 8.06 -13.20 -3.19
CA LYS A 543 6.77 -13.73 -3.63
C LYS A 543 5.65 -12.76 -3.26
N CYS A 544 4.75 -12.49 -4.22
CA CYS A 544 3.57 -11.68 -3.96
C CYS A 544 2.62 -12.38 -2.99
N ASN A 545 2.18 -11.68 -1.95
CA ASN A 545 1.13 -12.11 -1.04
C ASN A 545 -0.24 -11.56 -1.49
N ALA A 546 -1.29 -11.98 -0.79
CA ALA A 546 -2.68 -11.56 -1.00
C ALA A 546 -2.92 -10.03 -0.93
N LEU A 547 -1.99 -9.25 -0.40
CA LEU A 547 -2.08 -7.79 -0.29
C LEU A 547 -1.35 -7.05 -1.41
N GLY A 548 -0.70 -7.78 -2.33
CA GLY A 548 0.04 -7.20 -3.45
C GLY A 548 1.48 -6.77 -3.12
N TRP A 549 2.04 -7.31 -2.04
CA TRP A 549 3.41 -7.04 -1.58
C TRP A 549 4.15 -8.35 -1.34
N PHE A 550 5.47 -8.32 -1.12
CA PHE A 550 6.23 -9.48 -0.64
C PHE A 550 6.57 -9.31 0.85
N ASP A 551 6.79 -10.40 1.59
CA ASP A 551 7.20 -10.29 2.99
C ASP A 551 8.63 -9.74 3.10
N PHE A 552 8.75 -8.51 3.60
CA PHE A 552 10.03 -7.82 3.77
C PHE A 552 10.98 -8.57 4.71
N SER A 553 10.47 -9.41 5.61
CA SER A 553 11.29 -10.15 6.57
C SER A 553 11.99 -11.38 5.98
N GLN A 554 11.50 -11.89 4.84
CA GLN A 554 11.97 -13.15 4.22
C GLN A 554 12.83 -12.95 2.97
N VAL A 555 12.83 -11.73 2.42
CA VAL A 555 13.58 -11.40 1.21
C VAL A 555 15.05 -11.11 1.50
N TRP A 556 15.92 -11.47 0.56
CA TRP A 556 17.36 -11.26 0.68
C TRP A 556 18.02 -11.11 -0.69
N VAL A 557 19.28 -10.69 -0.69
CA VAL A 557 20.05 -10.47 -1.91
C VAL A 557 21.08 -11.57 -2.09
N LYS A 558 21.01 -12.27 -3.22
CA LYS A 558 22.09 -13.19 -3.58
C LYS A 558 23.32 -12.41 -4.04
N PRO A 559 24.50 -12.60 -3.41
CA PRO A 559 25.72 -11.92 -3.86
C PRO A 559 26.12 -12.43 -5.24
N GLU A 560 26.63 -11.52 -6.07
CA GLU A 560 27.31 -11.90 -7.31
C GLU A 560 28.66 -12.54 -6.93
N LEU A 561 28.85 -13.80 -7.32
CA LEU A 561 30.11 -14.50 -7.17
C LEU A 561 30.83 -14.43 -8.51
N ASP A 562 31.97 -13.74 -8.55
CA ASP A 562 32.88 -13.82 -9.70
C ASP A 562 33.34 -15.29 -9.84
N ASN A 563 32.98 -15.94 -10.94
CA ASN A 563 33.39 -17.31 -11.27
C ASN A 563 34.79 -17.37 -11.88
#